data_AF-A0A1T5BPC5-F1
#
_entry.id   AF-A0A1T5BPC5-F1
#
_cell.length_a   1.000
_cell.length_b   1.000
_cell.length_c   1.000
_cell.angle_alpha   90.00
_cell.angle_beta   90.00
_cell.angle_gamma   90.00
#
_symmetry.space_group_name_H-M   'P 1'
#
loop_
_entity.id
_entity.type
_entity.pdbx_description
1 polymer ?
#
loop_
_entity_poly.entity_id
_entity_poly.type
_entity_poly.pdbx_seq_one_letter_code
_entity_poly.pdbx_strand_id
1 'polypeptide(L)'
;MTPDTPRPHCLNRDACTAAKPTSHCRRCNAIAVNASPDHRAKCSAAMRERYQDAAFKAEHTEKVRHAIKRAAKDPEWLARKREVGRRYGAPNLLSGHTTESRRKAGPRISATKLSHIPEHLRDEYRKLSRTKGLTKAERIEVINGIIDIERRASPEAEGRRIVERITREMEAKERRRKAQAY
;
A
#
# COMPACT_ATOMS: atom_id res chain seq x y z
N MET A 1 25.70 -51.06 29.97
CA MET A 1 25.49 -50.07 28.88
C MET A 1 25.05 -48.77 29.52
N THR A 2 25.95 -47.79 29.64
CA THR A 2 25.70 -46.51 30.31
C THR A 2 24.79 -45.62 29.44
N PRO A 3 23.56 -45.28 29.88
CA PRO A 3 22.61 -44.58 29.04
C PRO A 3 22.52 -43.09 29.39
N ASP A 4 23.62 -42.34 29.43
CA ASP A 4 23.49 -40.89 29.71
C ASP A 4 24.72 -40.02 29.39
N THR A 5 25.35 -40.23 28.22
CA THR A 5 26.27 -39.21 27.69
C THR A 5 25.46 -38.20 26.87
N PRO A 6 25.49 -36.89 27.21
CA PRO A 6 24.71 -35.88 26.50
C PRO A 6 25.13 -35.85 25.02
N ARG A 7 24.15 -35.90 24.11
CA ARG A 7 24.38 -35.79 22.66
C ARG A 7 24.30 -34.29 22.27
N PRO A 8 25.43 -33.60 22.04
CA PRO A 8 25.51 -32.13 21.97
C PRO A 8 24.94 -31.50 20.68
N HIS A 9 24.36 -32.29 19.77
CA HIS A 9 24.08 -31.88 18.39
C HIS A 9 22.59 -31.71 18.06
N CYS A 10 21.67 -32.00 18.99
CA CYS A 10 20.22 -31.96 18.76
C CYS A 10 19.57 -30.91 19.69
N LEU A 11 18.91 -29.90 19.10
CA LEU A 11 18.14 -28.89 19.85
C LEU A 11 16.90 -29.47 20.55
N ASN A 12 16.47 -30.66 20.16
CA ASN A 12 15.38 -31.39 20.80
C ASN A 12 15.77 -32.87 20.91
N ARG A 13 16.03 -33.33 22.14
CA ARG A 13 16.57 -34.65 22.47
C ARG A 13 15.59 -35.77 22.09
N ASP A 14 14.31 -35.53 22.32
CA ASP A 14 13.26 -36.55 22.17
C ASP A 14 12.87 -36.80 20.71
N ALA A 15 13.21 -35.86 19.81
CA ALA A 15 12.97 -35.96 18.37
C ALA A 15 14.23 -36.36 17.57
N CYS A 16 15.33 -36.72 18.26
CA CYS A 16 16.63 -36.94 17.62
C CYS A 16 16.73 -38.38 17.08
N THR A 17 16.53 -38.56 15.77
CA THR A 17 16.65 -39.86 15.08
C THR A 17 18.07 -40.19 14.60
N ALA A 18 19.09 -39.47 15.09
CA ALA A 18 20.46 -39.66 14.64
C ALA A 18 21.04 -40.99 15.13
N ALA A 19 21.46 -41.83 14.18
CA ALA A 19 22.08 -43.13 14.46
C ALA A 19 23.51 -43.01 15.03
N LYS A 20 24.22 -41.91 14.75
CA LYS A 20 25.59 -41.65 15.23
C LYS A 20 25.67 -40.39 16.10
N PRO A 21 26.46 -40.40 17.18
CA PRO A 21 26.54 -39.29 18.14
C PRO A 21 27.21 -38.02 17.59
N THR A 22 27.91 -38.11 16.45
CA THR A 22 28.66 -37.00 15.82
C THR A 22 27.92 -36.33 14.64
N SER A 23 26.80 -36.90 14.17
CA SER A 23 26.06 -36.36 13.03
C SER A 23 24.74 -35.77 13.49
N HIS A 24 24.46 -34.51 13.15
CA HIS A 24 23.12 -33.92 13.33
C HIS A 24 22.05 -34.84 12.71
N CYS A 25 20.90 -35.01 13.39
CA CYS A 25 19.76 -35.66 12.75
C CYS A 25 19.32 -34.84 11.52
N ARG A 26 18.60 -35.45 10.56
CA ARG A 26 18.20 -34.78 9.31
C ARG A 26 17.56 -33.41 9.54
N ARG A 27 16.72 -33.29 10.58
CA ARG A 27 16.07 -32.04 10.97
C ARG A 27 17.06 -31.00 11.50
N CYS A 28 17.92 -31.38 12.45
CA CYS A 28 18.93 -30.48 13.01
C CYS A 28 19.96 -30.06 11.95
N ASN A 29 20.34 -30.96 11.06
CA ASN A 29 21.21 -30.66 9.93
C ASN A 29 20.55 -29.65 8.99
N ALA A 30 19.27 -29.85 8.65
CA ALA A 30 18.53 -28.89 7.82
C ALA A 30 18.43 -27.51 8.50
N ILE A 31 18.24 -27.45 9.82
CA ILE A 31 18.24 -26.17 10.56
C ILE A 31 19.62 -25.53 10.52
N ALA A 32 20.69 -26.27 10.82
CA ALA A 32 22.06 -25.76 10.85
C ALA A 32 22.51 -25.25 9.46
N VAL A 33 22.27 -26.06 8.41
CA VAL A 33 22.58 -25.70 7.02
C VAL A 33 21.77 -24.50 6.54
N ASN A 34 20.49 -24.40 6.91
CA ASN A 34 19.67 -23.23 6.54
C ASN A 34 19.99 -21.97 7.37
N ALA A 35 20.58 -22.12 8.56
CA ALA A 35 21.06 -21.00 9.36
C ALA A 35 22.40 -20.42 8.84
N SER A 36 23.20 -21.21 8.13
CA SER A 36 24.48 -20.78 7.55
C SER A 36 24.29 -19.65 6.52
N PRO A 37 24.90 -18.47 6.74
CA PRO A 37 24.88 -17.37 5.77
C PRO A 37 25.48 -17.76 4.41
N ASP A 38 26.58 -18.53 4.41
CA ASP A 38 27.28 -18.94 3.20
C ASP A 38 26.45 -19.90 2.35
N HIS A 39 25.79 -20.87 2.99
CA HIS A 39 24.88 -21.77 2.29
C HIS A 39 23.70 -21.00 1.68
N ARG A 40 23.13 -20.04 2.42
CA ARG A 40 22.06 -19.17 1.90
C ARG A 40 22.53 -18.31 0.73
N ALA A 41 23.74 -17.75 0.80
CA ALA A 41 24.34 -16.97 -0.28
C ALA A 41 24.53 -17.82 -1.54
N LYS A 42 25.07 -19.03 -1.39
CA LYS A 42 25.25 -19.99 -2.49
C LYS A 42 23.91 -20.37 -3.15
N CYS A 43 22.91 -20.73 -2.36
CA CYS A 43 21.56 -21.03 -2.88
C CYS A 43 20.94 -19.82 -3.60
N SER A 44 21.10 -18.63 -3.05
CA SER A 44 20.57 -17.41 -3.67
C SER A 44 21.28 -17.09 -4.99
N ALA A 45 22.59 -17.27 -5.08
CA ALA A 45 23.36 -17.06 -6.30
C ALA A 45 22.91 -18.05 -7.40
N ALA A 46 22.84 -19.34 -7.08
CA ALA A 46 22.39 -20.37 -8.01
C ALA A 46 20.96 -20.12 -8.50
N MET A 47 20.06 -19.63 -7.65
CA MET A 47 18.71 -19.28 -8.07
C MET A 47 18.70 -18.07 -9.01
N ARG A 48 19.50 -17.02 -8.71
CA ARG A 48 19.61 -15.84 -9.58
C ARG A 48 20.13 -16.20 -10.97
N GLU A 49 21.09 -17.11 -11.05
CA GLU A 49 21.63 -17.62 -12.31
C GLU A 49 20.53 -18.34 -13.11
N ARG A 50 19.79 -19.26 -12.50
CA ARG A 50 18.66 -19.94 -13.16
C ARG A 50 17.58 -18.98 -13.63
N TYR A 51 17.34 -17.88 -12.92
CA TYR A 51 16.36 -16.85 -13.32
C TYR A 51 16.77 -16.03 -14.55
N GLN A 52 18.02 -16.13 -15.02
CA GLN A 52 18.44 -15.54 -16.30
C GLN A 52 17.88 -16.32 -17.49
N ASP A 53 17.61 -17.62 -17.32
CA ASP A 53 16.91 -18.41 -18.32
C ASP A 53 15.40 -18.07 -18.30
N ALA A 54 14.92 -17.56 -19.44
CA ALA A 54 13.53 -17.17 -19.63
C ALA A 54 12.56 -18.36 -19.52
N ALA A 55 12.97 -19.55 -19.97
CA ALA A 55 12.13 -20.76 -19.93
C ALA A 55 11.93 -21.21 -18.48
N PHE A 56 13.02 -21.33 -17.71
CA PHE A 56 12.96 -21.63 -16.28
C PHE A 56 12.13 -20.58 -15.51
N LYS A 57 12.34 -19.28 -15.79
CA LYS A 57 11.59 -18.21 -15.14
C LYS A 57 10.08 -18.31 -15.39
N ALA A 58 9.67 -18.59 -16.62
CA ALA A 58 8.27 -18.74 -17.00
C ALA A 58 7.64 -19.94 -16.30
N GLU A 59 8.27 -21.11 -16.38
CA GLU A 59 7.80 -22.35 -15.75
C GLU A 59 7.70 -22.20 -14.22
N HIS A 60 8.74 -21.65 -13.59
CA HIS A 60 8.75 -21.42 -12.15
C HIS A 60 7.65 -20.45 -11.71
N THR A 61 7.45 -19.36 -12.47
CA THR A 61 6.39 -18.38 -12.18
C THR A 61 5.02 -19.04 -12.24
N GLU A 62 4.77 -19.89 -13.23
CA GLU A 62 3.49 -20.56 -13.38
C GLU A 62 3.24 -21.59 -12.27
N LYS A 63 4.25 -22.39 -11.92
CA LYS A 63 4.18 -23.31 -10.76
C LYS A 63 3.84 -22.58 -9.47
N VAL A 64 4.48 -21.44 -9.21
CA VAL A 64 4.22 -20.62 -8.02
C VAL A 64 2.80 -20.05 -8.04
N ARG A 65 2.33 -19.54 -9.19
CA ARG A 65 0.95 -19.05 -9.33
C ARG A 65 -0.07 -20.14 -9.04
N HIS A 66 0.11 -21.33 -9.61
CA HIS A 66 -0.77 -22.46 -9.37
C HIS A 66 -0.78 -22.88 -7.89
N ALA A 67 0.40 -22.94 -7.25
CA ALA A 67 0.51 -23.26 -5.83
C ALA A 67 -0.23 -22.24 -4.95
N ILE A 68 -0.10 -20.94 -5.24
CA ILE A 68 -0.81 -19.87 -4.53
C ILE A 68 -2.32 -19.98 -4.75
N LYS A 69 -2.77 -20.20 -5.99
CA LYS A 69 -4.20 -20.34 -6.32
C LYS A 69 -4.82 -21.52 -5.57
N ARG A 70 -4.09 -22.63 -5.46
CA ARG A 70 -4.52 -23.80 -4.66
C ARG A 70 -4.59 -23.46 -3.17
N ALA A 71 -3.53 -22.86 -2.61
CA ALA A 71 -3.49 -22.48 -1.20
C ALA A 71 -4.56 -21.43 -0.83
N ALA A 72 -4.93 -20.54 -1.76
CA ALA A 72 -5.97 -19.55 -1.54
C ALA A 72 -7.39 -20.14 -1.39
N LYS A 73 -7.60 -21.41 -1.75
CA LYS A 73 -8.86 -22.12 -1.48
C LYS A 73 -9.01 -22.55 -0.02
N ASP A 74 -7.91 -22.59 0.72
CA ASP A 74 -7.89 -22.96 2.13
C ASP A 74 -8.17 -21.71 3.01
N PRO A 75 -9.29 -21.69 3.76
CA PRO A 75 -9.63 -20.57 4.64
C PRO A 75 -8.63 -20.40 5.80
N GLU A 76 -7.99 -21.47 6.28
CA GLU A 76 -6.99 -21.38 7.36
C GLU A 76 -5.72 -20.70 6.87
N TRP A 77 -5.25 -21.06 5.67
CA TRP A 77 -4.13 -20.38 5.03
C TRP A 77 -4.40 -18.89 4.81
N LEU A 78 -5.60 -18.52 4.37
CA LEU A 78 -6.01 -17.12 4.22
C LEU A 78 -6.04 -16.39 5.55
N ALA A 79 -6.56 -17.01 6.61
CA ALA A 79 -6.59 -16.43 7.96
C ALA A 79 -5.16 -16.16 8.47
N ARG A 80 -4.27 -17.16 8.36
CA ARG A 80 -2.86 -17.03 8.75
C ARG A 80 -2.15 -15.93 7.95
N LYS A 81 -2.41 -15.83 6.64
CA LYS A 81 -1.86 -14.77 5.79
C LYS A 81 -2.35 -13.38 6.19
N ARG A 82 -3.64 -13.22 6.53
CA ARG A 82 -4.19 -11.96 7.06
C ARG A 82 -3.52 -11.59 8.37
N GLU A 83 -3.31 -12.55 9.26
CA GLU A 83 -2.67 -12.32 10.55
C GLU A 83 -1.22 -11.86 10.40
N VAL A 84 -0.43 -12.53 9.56
CA VAL A 84 0.93 -12.09 9.21
C VAL A 84 0.90 -10.67 8.62
N GLY A 85 -0.09 -10.37 7.77
CA GLY A 85 -0.29 -9.03 7.21
C GLY A 85 -0.59 -7.97 8.28
N ARG A 86 -1.39 -8.28 9.29
CA ARG A 86 -1.65 -7.37 10.43
C ARG A 86 -0.40 -7.17 11.28
N ARG A 87 0.29 -8.25 11.62
CA ARG A 87 1.46 -8.24 12.50
C ARG A 87 2.67 -7.52 11.90
N TYR A 88 2.92 -7.73 10.61
CA TYR A 88 4.14 -7.25 9.96
C TYR A 88 3.90 -6.20 8.87
N GLY A 89 2.66 -5.94 8.45
CA GLY A 89 2.36 -5.03 7.34
C GLY A 89 2.80 -3.58 7.60
N ALA A 90 2.29 -2.97 8.67
CA ALA A 90 2.66 -1.59 9.03
C ALA A 90 4.14 -1.46 9.43
N PRO A 91 4.71 -2.34 10.27
CA PRO A 91 6.15 -2.30 10.57
C PRO A 91 7.04 -2.43 9.33
N ASN A 92 6.72 -3.30 8.39
CA ASN A 92 7.53 -3.47 7.18
C ASN A 92 7.47 -2.25 6.25
N LEU A 93 6.35 -1.54 6.19
CA LEU A 93 6.24 -0.28 5.45
C LEU A 93 7.12 0.83 6.05
N LEU A 94 7.28 0.83 7.38
CA LEU A 94 8.07 1.81 8.13
C LEU A 94 9.56 1.44 8.20
N SER A 95 9.91 0.15 8.10
CA SER A 95 11.27 -0.37 8.22
C SER A 95 12.25 0.03 7.09
N GLY A 96 11.82 0.81 6.11
CA GLY A 96 12.67 1.29 5.01
C GLY A 96 13.09 0.22 3.98
N HIS A 97 12.91 -1.07 4.28
CA HIS A 97 13.19 -2.21 3.38
C HIS A 97 12.25 -2.33 2.18
N THR A 98 11.26 -1.43 2.06
CA THR A 98 10.44 -1.33 0.86
C THR A 98 11.26 -0.73 -0.27
N THR A 99 11.25 -1.37 -1.44
CA THR A 99 11.84 -0.80 -2.65
C THR A 99 11.29 0.60 -2.92
N GLU A 100 12.11 1.48 -3.49
CA GLU A 100 11.71 2.85 -3.82
C GLU A 100 10.39 2.89 -4.62
N SER A 101 10.22 1.95 -5.55
CA SER A 101 8.99 1.78 -6.33
C SER A 101 7.77 1.54 -5.45
N ARG A 102 7.87 0.72 -4.39
CA ARG A 102 6.76 0.50 -3.45
C ARG A 102 6.49 1.73 -2.58
N ARG A 103 7.53 2.44 -2.16
CA ARG A 103 7.40 3.67 -1.38
C ARG A 103 6.67 4.76 -2.18
N LYS A 104 7.01 4.90 -3.47
CA LYS A 104 6.37 5.85 -4.40
C LYS A 104 4.97 5.40 -4.86
N ALA A 105 4.65 4.10 -4.81
CA ALA A 105 3.38 3.57 -5.33
C ALA A 105 2.15 4.13 -4.59
N GLY A 106 2.18 4.20 -3.25
CA GLY A 106 1.05 4.71 -2.45
C GLY A 106 0.71 6.18 -2.75
N PRO A 107 1.70 7.10 -2.67
CA PRO A 107 1.54 8.49 -3.10
C PRO A 107 1.09 8.62 -4.55
N ARG A 108 1.69 7.86 -5.49
CA ARG A 108 1.30 7.89 -6.91
C ARG A 108 -0.14 7.48 -7.13
N ILE A 109 -0.57 6.37 -6.53
CA ILE A 109 -1.97 5.90 -6.62
C ILE A 109 -2.92 6.94 -6.04
N SER A 110 -2.55 7.56 -4.91
CA SER A 110 -3.36 8.60 -4.27
C SER A 110 -3.46 9.86 -5.15
N ALA A 111 -2.36 10.29 -5.75
CA ALA A 111 -2.31 11.42 -6.68
C ALA A 111 -3.20 11.18 -7.91
N THR A 112 -3.15 9.97 -8.50
CA THR A 112 -4.02 9.62 -9.63
C THR A 112 -5.49 9.55 -9.22
N LYS A 113 -5.80 8.96 -8.06
CA LYS A 113 -7.20 8.78 -7.61
C LYS A 113 -7.86 10.08 -7.14
N LEU A 114 -7.08 11.01 -6.59
CA LEU A 114 -7.54 12.28 -6.03
C LEU A 114 -7.14 13.48 -6.90
N SER A 115 -6.83 13.26 -8.18
CA SER A 115 -6.41 14.32 -9.11
C SER A 115 -7.48 15.39 -9.31
N HIS A 116 -8.76 15.00 -9.27
CA HIS A 116 -9.91 15.88 -9.38
C HIS A 116 -10.19 16.71 -8.11
N ILE A 117 -9.50 16.42 -6.99
CA ILE A 117 -9.68 17.11 -5.72
C ILE A 117 -8.45 18.00 -5.47
N PRO A 118 -8.64 19.31 -5.20
CA PRO A 118 -7.58 20.22 -4.81
C PRO A 118 -6.77 19.67 -3.63
N GLU A 119 -5.46 19.91 -3.64
CA GLU A 119 -4.54 19.26 -2.70
C GLU A 119 -4.89 19.54 -1.23
N HIS A 120 -5.29 20.77 -0.91
CA HIS A 120 -5.69 21.20 0.43
C HIS A 120 -7.00 20.57 0.93
N LEU A 121 -7.83 20.01 0.03
CA LEU A 121 -9.11 19.35 0.37
C LEU A 121 -9.00 17.81 0.37
N ARG A 122 -7.83 17.26 0.05
CA ARG A 122 -7.65 15.79 0.01
C ARG A 122 -7.76 15.15 1.39
N ASP A 123 -7.34 15.84 2.44
CA ASP A 123 -7.48 15.34 3.81
C ASP A 123 -8.94 15.31 4.26
N GLU A 124 -9.73 16.29 3.83
CA GLU A 124 -11.15 16.40 4.12
C GLU A 124 -11.91 15.28 3.42
N TYR A 125 -11.56 14.98 2.16
CA TYR A 125 -12.07 13.81 1.46
C TYR A 125 -11.72 12.49 2.19
N ARG A 126 -10.51 12.37 2.73
CA ARG A 126 -10.09 11.19 3.51
C ARG A 126 -10.90 11.08 4.80
N LYS A 127 -11.17 12.19 5.50
CA LYS A 127 -12.04 12.21 6.69
C LYS A 127 -13.45 11.72 6.34
N LEU A 128 -14.05 12.26 5.27
CA LEU A 128 -15.37 11.84 4.79
C LEU A 128 -15.42 10.36 4.42
N SER A 129 -14.33 9.79 3.87
CA SER A 129 -14.26 8.37 3.52
C SER A 129 -14.25 7.40 4.71
N ARG A 130 -13.96 7.90 5.92
CA ARG A 130 -14.02 7.12 7.16
C ARG A 130 -15.40 7.19 7.81
N THR A 131 -16.24 8.15 7.42
CA THR A 131 -17.61 8.28 7.91
C THR A 131 -18.48 7.19 7.30
N LYS A 132 -19.18 6.43 8.16
CA LYS A 132 -20.14 5.40 7.72
C LYS A 132 -21.34 6.07 7.05
N GLY A 133 -21.84 5.45 5.98
CA GLY A 133 -23.07 5.87 5.30
C GLY A 133 -22.87 6.78 4.08
N LEU A 134 -21.69 7.38 3.90
CA LEU A 134 -21.41 8.20 2.72
C LEU A 134 -20.88 7.34 1.55
N THR A 135 -21.57 7.42 0.42
CA THR A 135 -21.13 6.89 -0.86
C THR A 135 -19.97 7.73 -1.43
N LYS A 136 -19.31 7.23 -2.47
CA LYS A 136 -18.25 7.99 -3.14
C LYS A 136 -18.79 9.28 -3.79
N ALA A 137 -19.99 9.23 -4.37
CA ALA A 137 -20.60 10.35 -5.07
C ALA A 137 -20.91 11.50 -4.09
N GLU A 138 -21.58 11.19 -2.98
CA GLU A 138 -21.92 12.18 -1.95
C GLU A 138 -20.68 12.86 -1.37
N ARG A 139 -19.57 12.11 -1.19
CA ARG A 139 -18.30 12.71 -0.75
C ARG A 139 -17.75 13.71 -1.75
N ILE A 140 -17.87 13.43 -3.04
CA ILE A 140 -17.41 14.34 -4.09
C ILE A 140 -18.31 15.58 -4.13
N GLU A 141 -19.62 15.43 -3.94
CA GLU A 141 -20.56 16.55 -3.87
C GLU A 141 -20.24 17.48 -2.69
N VAL A 142 -19.95 16.93 -1.50
CA VAL A 142 -19.54 17.75 -0.35
C VAL A 142 -18.26 18.53 -0.66
N ILE A 143 -17.25 17.89 -1.25
CA ILE A 143 -16.00 18.57 -1.62
C ILE A 143 -16.23 19.64 -2.68
N ASN A 144 -17.04 19.35 -3.71
CA ASN A 144 -17.39 20.33 -4.74
C ASN A 144 -18.14 21.53 -4.13
N GLY A 145 -19.01 21.30 -3.15
CA GLY A 145 -19.67 22.37 -2.40
C GLY A 145 -18.68 23.28 -1.67
N ILE A 146 -17.64 22.70 -1.04
CA ILE A 146 -16.57 23.49 -0.40
C ILE A 146 -15.80 24.30 -1.44
N ILE A 147 -15.44 23.69 -2.57
CA ILE A 147 -14.74 24.37 -3.68
C ILE A 147 -15.57 25.55 -4.20
N ASP A 148 -16.88 25.37 -4.37
CA ASP A 148 -17.78 26.43 -4.84
C ASP A 148 -17.89 27.57 -3.85
N ILE A 149 -17.92 27.27 -2.55
CA ILE A 149 -17.89 28.30 -1.49
C ILE A 149 -16.58 29.08 -1.54
N GLU A 150 -15.43 28.40 -1.61
CA GLU A 150 -14.11 29.05 -1.71
C GLU A 150 -14.02 29.93 -2.96
N ARG A 151 -14.52 29.43 -4.10
CA ARG A 151 -14.55 30.18 -5.37
C ARG A 151 -15.42 31.43 -5.27
N ARG A 152 -16.54 31.38 -4.55
CA ARG A 152 -17.41 32.53 -4.28
C ARG A 152 -16.83 33.48 -3.23
N ALA A 153 -16.03 32.99 -2.30
CA ALA A 153 -15.38 33.79 -1.26
C ALA A 153 -14.05 34.43 -1.73
N SER A 154 -13.54 34.03 -2.90
CA SER A 154 -12.30 34.59 -3.44
C SER A 154 -12.38 36.11 -3.64
N PRO A 155 -11.34 36.87 -3.26
CA PRO A 155 -11.27 38.32 -3.49
C PRO A 155 -11.49 38.72 -4.95
N GLU A 156 -11.11 37.87 -5.90
CA GLU A 156 -11.38 38.11 -7.32
C GLU A 156 -12.86 37.99 -7.68
N ALA A 157 -13.58 37.05 -7.05
CA ALA A 157 -15.03 36.90 -7.22
C ALA A 157 -15.79 38.05 -6.55
N GLU A 158 -15.27 38.58 -5.45
CA GLU A 158 -15.75 39.82 -4.86
C GLU A 158 -15.48 41.04 -5.74
N GLY A 159 -14.25 41.18 -6.27
CA GLY A 159 -13.88 42.23 -7.22
C GLY A 159 -14.78 42.24 -8.46
N ARG A 160 -15.03 41.07 -9.07
CA ARG A 160 -15.97 40.92 -10.19
C ARG A 160 -17.39 41.41 -9.85
N ARG A 161 -17.90 41.06 -8.66
CA ARG A 161 -19.23 41.52 -8.19
C ARG A 161 -19.29 43.03 -7.97
N ILE A 162 -18.22 43.63 -7.44
CA ILE A 162 -18.13 45.09 -7.26
C ILE A 162 -18.17 45.79 -8.61
N VAL A 163 -17.38 45.32 -9.59
CA VAL A 163 -17.36 45.88 -10.94
C VAL A 163 -18.73 45.76 -11.61
N GLU A 164 -19.36 44.58 -11.59
CA GLU A 164 -20.69 44.40 -12.16
C GLU A 164 -21.75 45.33 -11.54
N ARG A 165 -21.70 45.53 -10.22
CA ARG A 165 -22.59 46.46 -9.52
C ARG A 165 -22.38 47.90 -10.00
N ILE A 166 -21.12 48.35 -10.08
CA ILE A 166 -20.79 49.69 -10.57
C ILE A 166 -21.28 49.87 -12.01
N THR A 167 -21.05 48.89 -12.88
CA THR A 167 -21.51 48.93 -14.27
C THR A 167 -23.03 49.06 -14.36
N ARG A 168 -23.79 48.27 -13.59
CA ARG A 168 -25.26 48.34 -13.56
C ARG A 168 -25.76 49.70 -13.04
N GLU A 169 -25.10 50.26 -12.04
CA GLU A 169 -25.44 51.60 -11.53
C GLU A 169 -25.17 52.69 -12.55
N MET A 170 -24.06 52.60 -13.29
CA MET A 170 -23.70 53.52 -14.36
C MET A 170 -24.72 53.47 -15.50
N GLU A 171 -25.07 52.28 -15.97
CA GLU A 171 -26.11 52.09 -16.99
C GLU A 171 -27.48 52.62 -16.52
N ALA A 172 -27.85 52.38 -15.26
CA ALA A 172 -29.10 52.88 -14.69
C ALA A 172 -29.11 54.41 -14.55
N LYS A 173 -27.96 55.04 -14.25
CA LYS A 173 -27.82 56.50 -14.27
C LYS A 173 -27.93 57.05 -15.69
N GLU A 174 -27.31 56.39 -16.66
CA GLU A 174 -27.38 56.79 -18.06
C GLU A 174 -28.80 56.69 -18.63
N ARG A 175 -29.52 55.61 -18.32
CA ARG A 175 -30.96 55.46 -18.65
C ARG A 175 -31.79 56.60 -18.05
N ARG A 176 -31.54 56.97 -16.79
CA ARG A 176 -32.22 58.10 -16.13
C ARG A 176 -31.91 59.44 -16.79
N ARG A 177 -30.64 59.70 -17.15
CA ARG A 177 -30.25 60.93 -17.87
C ARG A 177 -30.92 61.02 -19.24
N LYS A 178 -30.94 59.92 -19.99
CA LYS A 178 -31.62 59.84 -21.30
C LYS A 178 -33.12 60.10 -21.18
N ALA A 179 -33.77 59.56 -20.15
CA ALA A 179 -35.19 59.78 -19.89
C ALA A 179 -35.55 61.20 -19.45
N GLN A 180 -34.61 61.95 -18.86
CA GLN A 180 -34.81 63.37 -18.46
C GLN A 180 -34.51 64.37 -19.58
N ALA A 181 -33.89 63.92 -20.67
CA ALA A 181 -33.52 64.76 -21.82
C ALA A 181 -34.62 64.81 -22.91
N TYR A 182 -35.70 64.03 -22.73
CA TYR A 182 -36.91 64.01 -23.54
C TYR A 182 -38.08 64.56 -22.73
#